data_AF-A0A3S3RDS7-F1
#
_entry.id   AF-A0A3S3RDS7-F1
#
_cell.length_a   1.000
_cell.length_b   1.000
_cell.length_c   1.000
_cell.angle_alpha   90.00
_cell.angle_beta   90.00
_cell.angle_gamma   90.00
#
_symmetry.space_group_name_H-M   'P 1'
#
loop_
_entity.id
_entity.type
_entity.pdbx_description
1 polymer ?
#
loop_
_entity_poly.entity_id
_entity_poly.type
_entity_poly.pdbx_seq_one_letter_code
_entity_poly.pdbx_strand_id
1 'polypeptide(L)'
;MMVLMMILHVFRVYLTGGFKKPRELTWVTGVVLAVLTASFGVTGYSLPRDQIGYWAVKIVTGVPEAIPVIGSPLVELLRGSASVGQSTLTRFYSLHTFVLPLLTAVFMLMHFPMIRKQAYLGIEHLLVRTEFLAMGSCNPVKLNPPDDKKLSCPVPSGDGSIRKNSPIPITKKPDLNDPVLRAKLAKGMGHNYYGEPAWPNDLLYIFPVVILGTIACNVGLAVLEPSMIGEPADPFATPLEILPEWYFFPVFQILRTVPNKLLGVLLMVLVPTGLLTVPFLENVNKFQNPFRRPVATHSFF
;
A
#
# COMPACT_ATOMS: atom_id res chain seq x y z
N MET A 1 -9.70 -5.91 12.15
CA MET A 1 -8.25 -6.08 11.90
C MET A 1 -7.79 -5.78 10.48
N MET A 2 -8.48 -6.24 9.43
CA MET A 2 -8.07 -6.00 8.04
C MET A 2 -7.79 -4.51 7.72
N VAL A 3 -8.73 -3.62 8.09
CA VAL A 3 -8.60 -2.17 7.83
C VAL A 3 -7.46 -1.54 8.64
N LEU A 4 -7.24 -1.96 9.87
CA LEU A 4 -6.12 -1.50 10.69
C LEU A 4 -4.78 -1.83 10.03
N MET A 5 -4.61 -3.09 9.60
CA MET A 5 -3.39 -3.53 8.92
C MET A 5 -3.20 -2.82 7.57
N MET A 6 -4.28 -2.55 6.85
CA MET A 6 -4.24 -1.75 5.62
C MET A 6 -3.75 -0.32 5.90
N ILE A 7 -4.27 0.37 6.91
CA ILE A 7 -3.83 1.73 7.27
C ILE A 7 -2.35 1.73 7.66
N LEU A 8 -1.92 0.81 8.52
CA LEU A 8 -0.52 0.66 8.90
C LEU A 8 0.38 0.33 7.70
N HIS A 9 -0.11 -0.48 6.76
CA HIS A 9 0.61 -0.82 5.53
C HIS A 9 0.80 0.41 4.64
N VAL A 10 -0.26 1.17 4.37
CA VAL A 10 -0.19 2.41 3.58
C VAL A 10 0.75 3.42 4.25
N PHE A 11 0.64 3.58 5.58
CA PHE A 11 1.50 4.46 6.35
C PHE A 11 2.98 4.05 6.27
N ARG A 12 3.29 2.75 6.42
CA ARG A 12 4.66 2.22 6.26
C ARG A 12 5.19 2.49 4.85
N VAL A 13 4.41 2.23 3.80
CA VAL A 13 4.83 2.44 2.41
C VAL A 13 5.07 3.93 2.15
N TYR A 14 4.26 4.78 2.74
CA TYR A 14 4.43 6.23 2.67
C TYR A 14 5.75 6.67 3.35
N LEU A 15 5.97 6.27 4.61
CA LEU A 15 7.18 6.61 5.35
C LEU A 15 8.47 6.03 4.74
N THR A 16 8.39 4.90 4.05
CA THR A 16 9.54 4.30 3.36
C THR A 16 9.77 4.86 1.95
N GLY A 17 8.89 5.74 1.45
CA GLY A 17 8.97 6.26 0.08
C GLY A 17 8.75 5.17 -0.98
N GLY A 18 8.01 4.11 -0.64
CA GLY A 18 7.78 2.94 -1.46
C GLY A 18 6.99 3.20 -2.75
N PHE A 19 6.34 4.37 -2.86
CA PHE A 19 5.51 4.79 -4.00
C PHE A 19 6.29 5.52 -5.12
N LYS A 20 7.53 5.95 -4.86
CA LYS A 20 8.34 6.71 -5.83
C LYS A 20 8.81 5.85 -7.00
N LYS A 21 9.17 6.49 -8.12
CA LYS A 21 9.76 5.82 -9.31
C LYS A 21 10.81 4.78 -8.91
N PRO A 22 10.76 3.55 -9.47
CA PRO A 22 9.85 3.03 -10.51
C PRO A 22 8.53 2.38 -9.98
N ARG A 23 8.14 2.62 -8.72
CA ARG A 23 7.06 1.88 -8.02
C ARG A 23 5.67 2.53 -8.04
N GLU A 24 5.46 3.50 -8.94
CA GLU A 24 4.21 4.28 -9.02
C GLU A 24 2.98 3.38 -9.28
N LEU A 25 3.10 2.39 -10.16
CA LEU A 25 2.02 1.46 -10.47
C LEU A 25 1.65 0.52 -9.31
N THR A 26 2.63 0.16 -8.47
CA THR A 26 2.36 -0.63 -7.26
C THR A 26 1.58 0.20 -6.25
N TRP A 27 1.88 1.49 -6.13
CA TRP A 27 1.09 2.40 -5.31
C TRP A 27 -0.35 2.53 -5.81
N VAL A 28 -0.55 2.80 -7.10
CA VAL A 28 -1.91 2.93 -7.69
C VAL A 28 -2.74 1.68 -7.42
N THR A 29 -2.20 0.49 -7.67
CA THR A 29 -2.92 -0.76 -7.38
C THR A 29 -3.14 -0.99 -5.89
N GLY A 30 -2.22 -0.57 -5.02
CA GLY A 30 -2.41 -0.62 -3.57
C GLY A 30 -3.54 0.29 -3.09
N VAL A 31 -3.66 1.50 -3.64
CA VAL A 31 -4.79 2.41 -3.33
C VAL A 31 -6.11 1.84 -3.84
N VAL A 32 -6.14 1.23 -5.03
CA VAL A 32 -7.34 0.53 -5.53
C VAL A 32 -7.74 -0.62 -4.60
N LEU A 33 -6.78 -1.44 -4.15
CA LEU A 33 -7.03 -2.50 -3.16
C LEU A 33 -7.53 -1.95 -1.82
N ALA A 34 -7.05 -0.78 -1.40
CA ALA A 34 -7.53 -0.12 -0.19
C ALA A 34 -9.01 0.31 -0.32
N VAL A 35 -9.39 0.88 -1.47
CA VAL A 35 -10.79 1.24 -1.76
C VAL A 35 -11.69 0.00 -1.85
N LEU A 36 -11.20 -1.09 -2.47
CA LEU A 36 -11.92 -2.37 -2.49
C LEU A 36 -12.11 -2.93 -1.07
N THR A 37 -11.09 -2.85 -0.22
CA THR A 37 -11.15 -3.28 1.18
C THR A 37 -12.17 -2.45 1.98
N ALA A 38 -12.22 -1.14 1.77
CA ALA A 38 -13.26 -0.30 2.36
C ALA A 38 -14.66 -0.70 1.86
N SER A 39 -14.80 -1.04 0.58
CA SER A 39 -16.06 -1.50 -0.02
C SER A 39 -16.56 -2.82 0.59
N PHE A 40 -15.65 -3.72 0.99
CA PHE A 40 -16.00 -4.90 1.79
C PHE A 40 -16.62 -4.54 3.13
N GLY A 41 -16.15 -3.48 3.80
CA GLY A 41 -16.74 -2.98 5.04
C GLY A 41 -18.21 -2.64 4.87
N VAL A 42 -18.53 -1.74 3.93
CA VAL A 42 -19.91 -1.29 3.67
C VAL A 42 -20.84 -2.45 3.28
N THR A 43 -20.41 -3.29 2.35
CA THR A 43 -21.26 -4.37 1.82
C THR A 43 -21.43 -5.50 2.83
N GLY A 44 -20.41 -5.81 3.63
CA GLY A 44 -20.49 -6.83 4.67
C GLY A 44 -21.35 -6.40 5.84
N TYR A 45 -21.25 -5.12 6.24
CA TYR A 45 -22.02 -4.56 7.34
C TYR A 45 -23.54 -4.56 7.08
N SER A 46 -23.96 -4.62 5.80
CA SER A 46 -25.36 -4.72 5.42
C SER A 46 -26.01 -6.08 5.68
N LEU A 47 -25.21 -7.16 5.75
CA LEU A 47 -25.70 -8.54 5.70
C LEU A 47 -26.45 -8.99 6.97
N PRO A 48 -26.03 -8.63 8.19
CA PRO A 48 -26.75 -8.99 9.41
C PRO A 48 -28.18 -8.41 9.49
N ARG A 49 -28.47 -7.33 8.75
CA ARG A 49 -29.75 -6.61 8.79
C ARG A 49 -30.17 -6.15 10.19
N ASP A 50 -29.20 -5.67 10.94
CA ASP A 50 -29.43 -4.96 12.18
C ASP A 50 -29.77 -3.48 11.92
N GLN A 51 -30.27 -2.80 12.95
CA GLN A 51 -30.66 -1.40 12.88
C GLN A 51 -29.53 -0.51 12.34
N ILE A 52 -28.32 -0.68 12.86
CA ILE A 52 -27.18 0.18 12.52
C ILE A 52 -26.73 -0.09 11.07
N GLY A 53 -26.65 -1.35 10.65
CA GLY A 53 -26.32 -1.75 9.28
C GLY A 53 -27.29 -1.21 8.24
N TYR A 54 -28.60 -1.30 8.50
CA TYR A 54 -29.61 -0.77 7.58
C TYR A 54 -29.47 0.74 7.33
N TRP A 55 -29.34 1.52 8.40
CA TRP A 55 -29.22 2.97 8.28
C TRP A 55 -27.84 3.41 7.75
N ALA A 56 -26.77 2.70 8.10
CA ALA A 56 -25.45 2.93 7.52
C ALA A 56 -25.48 2.75 5.99
N VAL A 57 -26.08 1.66 5.51
CA VAL A 57 -26.28 1.42 4.07
C VAL A 57 -27.12 2.52 3.44
N LYS A 58 -28.22 2.94 4.09
CA LYS A 58 -29.06 4.03 3.58
C LYS A 58 -28.29 5.33 3.40
N ILE A 59 -27.39 5.67 4.33
CA ILE A 59 -26.53 6.85 4.23
C ILE A 59 -25.51 6.67 3.10
N VAL A 60 -24.73 5.58 3.09
CA VAL A 60 -23.65 5.36 2.11
C VAL A 60 -24.20 5.30 0.68
N THR A 61 -25.29 4.57 0.47
CA THR A 61 -25.94 4.47 -0.84
C THR A 61 -26.67 5.75 -1.24
N GLY A 62 -26.91 6.68 -0.32
CA GLY A 62 -27.49 8.00 -0.60
C GLY A 62 -26.45 9.06 -0.97
N VAL A 63 -25.16 8.79 -0.76
CA VAL A 63 -24.05 9.70 -1.12
C VAL A 63 -24.07 10.07 -2.63
N PRO A 64 -24.21 9.12 -3.57
CA PRO A 64 -24.14 9.43 -5.00
C PRO A 64 -25.29 10.31 -5.50
N GLU A 65 -26.41 10.39 -4.77
CA GLU A 65 -27.56 11.24 -5.10
C GLU A 65 -27.18 12.73 -5.17
N ALA A 66 -26.09 13.13 -4.50
CA ALA A 66 -25.59 14.50 -4.55
C ALA A 66 -25.04 14.91 -5.93
N ILE A 67 -24.69 13.94 -6.79
CA ILE A 67 -24.13 14.19 -8.12
C ILE A 67 -25.27 14.56 -9.07
N PRO A 68 -25.23 15.76 -9.70
CA PRO A 68 -26.28 16.15 -10.64
C PRO A 68 -26.29 15.21 -11.86
N VAL A 69 -27.45 15.04 -12.47
CA VAL A 69 -27.70 14.22 -13.69
C VAL A 69 -27.58 12.71 -13.49
N ILE A 70 -26.51 12.21 -12.86
CA ILE A 70 -26.20 10.77 -12.78
C ILE A 70 -26.57 10.17 -11.40
N GLY A 71 -26.76 11.00 -10.37
CA GLY A 71 -26.96 10.54 -9.00
C GLY A 71 -28.18 9.64 -8.81
N SER A 72 -29.37 10.10 -9.22
CA SER A 72 -30.62 9.35 -9.06
C SER A 72 -30.60 7.95 -9.73
N PRO A 73 -30.23 7.80 -11.02
CA PRO A 73 -30.19 6.48 -11.64
C PRO A 73 -29.09 5.58 -11.04
N LEU A 74 -27.98 6.16 -10.56
CA LEU A 74 -26.91 5.40 -9.91
C LEU A 74 -27.38 4.81 -8.57
N VAL A 75 -28.11 5.58 -7.76
CA VAL A 75 -28.67 5.10 -6.48
C VAL A 75 -29.72 4.01 -6.73
N GLU A 76 -30.58 4.18 -7.72
CA GLU A 76 -31.59 3.19 -8.08
C GLU A 76 -30.96 1.89 -8.61
N LEU A 77 -29.89 1.99 -9.41
CA LEU A 77 -29.13 0.82 -9.87
C LEU A 77 -28.48 0.06 -8.70
N LEU A 78 -27.91 0.81 -7.75
CA LEU A 78 -27.22 0.25 -6.58
C LEU A 78 -28.20 -0.41 -5.61
N ARG A 79 -29.33 0.24 -5.32
CA ARG A 79 -30.37 -0.26 -4.38
C ARG A 79 -31.32 -1.26 -5.02
N GLY A 80 -31.55 -1.17 -6.32
CA GLY A 80 -32.58 -1.92 -7.05
C GLY A 80 -34.02 -1.48 -6.74
N SER A 81 -34.19 -0.35 -6.05
CA SER A 81 -35.48 0.24 -5.65
C SER A 81 -35.28 1.67 -5.14
N ALA A 82 -36.37 2.43 -5.00
CA ALA A 82 -36.34 3.81 -4.46
C ALA A 82 -35.85 3.88 -3.01
N SER A 83 -36.16 2.87 -2.19
CA SER A 83 -35.70 2.73 -0.81
C SER A 83 -34.80 1.51 -0.63
N VAL A 84 -34.05 1.46 0.48
CA VAL A 84 -33.26 0.28 0.85
C VAL A 84 -34.21 -0.83 1.28
N GLY A 85 -34.09 -2.00 0.66
CA GLY A 85 -34.99 -3.13 0.92
C GLY A 85 -34.36 -4.47 0.59
N GLN A 86 -35.19 -5.48 0.35
CA GLN A 86 -34.74 -6.85 0.06
C GLN A 86 -33.91 -6.94 -1.25
N SER A 87 -34.29 -6.17 -2.27
CA SER A 87 -33.54 -6.04 -3.53
C SER A 87 -32.11 -5.54 -3.31
N THR A 88 -31.93 -4.58 -2.40
CA THR A 88 -30.61 -4.03 -2.05
C THR A 88 -29.75 -5.09 -1.35
N LEU A 89 -30.34 -5.83 -0.41
CA LEU A 89 -29.64 -6.87 0.34
C LEU A 89 -29.13 -7.98 -0.57
N THR A 90 -29.96 -8.50 -1.48
CA THR A 90 -29.55 -9.59 -2.37
C THR A 90 -28.44 -9.15 -3.32
N ARG A 91 -28.49 -7.91 -3.83
CA ARG A 91 -27.41 -7.31 -4.62
C ARG A 91 -26.12 -7.18 -3.81
N PHE A 92 -26.22 -6.69 -2.57
CA PHE A 92 -25.05 -6.50 -1.69
C PHE A 92 -24.44 -7.85 -1.29
N TYR A 93 -25.25 -8.86 -1.05
CA TYR A 93 -24.81 -10.23 -0.84
C TYR A 93 -24.01 -10.75 -2.05
N SER A 94 -24.55 -10.63 -3.28
CA SER A 94 -23.84 -11.04 -4.48
C SER A 94 -22.55 -10.25 -4.71
N LEU A 95 -22.58 -8.93 -4.46
CA LEU A 95 -21.40 -8.08 -4.56
C LEU A 95 -20.32 -8.48 -3.54
N HIS A 96 -20.70 -8.71 -2.29
CA HIS A 96 -19.76 -9.01 -1.20
C HIS A 96 -19.14 -10.41 -1.30
N THR A 97 -19.92 -11.41 -1.73
CA THR A 97 -19.48 -12.81 -1.72
C THR A 97 -18.81 -13.26 -3.02
N PHE A 98 -19.17 -12.66 -4.15
CA PHE A 98 -18.64 -13.04 -5.46
C PHE A 98 -17.82 -11.93 -6.12
N VAL A 99 -18.41 -10.74 -6.31
CA VAL A 99 -17.80 -9.70 -7.16
C VAL A 99 -16.57 -9.06 -6.50
N LEU A 100 -16.70 -8.59 -5.25
CA LEU A 100 -15.61 -7.96 -4.53
C LEU A 100 -14.44 -8.93 -4.27
N PRO A 101 -14.66 -10.21 -3.85
CA PRO A 101 -13.56 -11.17 -3.71
C PRO A 101 -12.84 -11.45 -5.01
N LEU A 102 -13.58 -11.57 -6.11
CA LEU A 102 -12.99 -11.77 -7.43
C LEU A 102 -12.15 -10.57 -7.85
N LEU A 103 -12.67 -9.35 -7.72
CA LEU A 103 -11.93 -8.13 -8.04
C LEU A 103 -10.68 -7.99 -7.17
N THR A 104 -10.79 -8.22 -5.86
CA THR A 104 -9.63 -8.18 -4.96
C THR A 104 -8.62 -9.26 -5.29
N ALA A 105 -9.04 -10.47 -5.67
CA ALA A 105 -8.13 -11.52 -6.11
C ALA A 105 -7.37 -11.10 -7.38
N VAL A 106 -8.07 -10.55 -8.38
CA VAL A 106 -7.44 -10.05 -9.62
C VAL A 106 -6.42 -8.95 -9.34
N PHE A 107 -6.79 -7.94 -8.55
CA PHE A 107 -5.88 -6.85 -8.20
C PHE A 107 -4.73 -7.32 -7.29
N MET A 108 -4.96 -8.29 -6.41
CA MET A 108 -3.90 -8.89 -5.57
C MET A 108 -2.88 -9.64 -6.44
N LEU A 109 -3.35 -10.42 -7.41
CA LEU A 109 -2.50 -11.12 -8.39
C LEU A 109 -1.74 -10.16 -9.29
N MET A 110 -2.23 -8.94 -9.50
CA MET A 110 -1.49 -7.88 -10.18
C MET A 110 -0.48 -7.21 -9.24
N HIS A 111 -0.88 -6.88 -8.02
CA HIS A 111 -0.10 -6.14 -7.02
C HIS A 111 1.16 -6.90 -6.59
N PHE A 112 1.05 -8.19 -6.27
CA PHE A 112 2.16 -8.97 -5.72
C PHE A 112 3.34 -9.16 -6.71
N PRO A 113 3.14 -9.51 -8.00
CA PRO A 113 4.23 -9.60 -8.95
C PRO A 113 4.90 -8.25 -9.25
N MET A 114 4.15 -7.14 -9.21
CA MET A 114 4.75 -5.82 -9.43
C MET A 114 5.73 -5.45 -8.31
N ILE A 115 5.42 -5.82 -7.06
CA ILE A 115 6.37 -5.67 -5.94
C ILE A 115 7.66 -6.42 -6.24
N ARG A 116 7.57 -7.69 -6.71
CA ARG A 116 8.77 -8.49 -7.02
C ARG A 116 9.56 -7.86 -8.17
N LYS A 117 8.92 -7.55 -9.30
CA LYS A 117 9.59 -6.97 -10.48
C LYS A 117 10.27 -5.63 -10.15
N GLN A 118 9.61 -4.77 -9.38
CA GLN A 118 10.14 -3.44 -9.06
C GLN A 118 11.14 -3.46 -7.89
N ALA A 119 11.14 -4.50 -7.04
CA ALA A 119 12.22 -4.75 -6.10
C ALA A 119 13.54 -5.00 -6.85
N TYR A 120 13.52 -5.77 -7.95
CA TYR A 120 14.69 -5.99 -8.80
C TYR A 120 15.13 -4.72 -9.55
N LEU A 121 14.20 -3.98 -10.15
CA LEU A 121 14.51 -2.74 -10.90
C LEU A 121 15.02 -1.60 -10.00
N GLY A 122 14.56 -1.53 -8.75
CA GLY A 122 15.06 -0.55 -7.77
C GLY A 122 16.51 -0.80 -7.38
N ILE A 123 16.93 -2.07 -7.30
CA ILE A 123 18.32 -2.47 -7.04
C ILE A 123 19.20 -2.12 -8.24
N GLU A 124 18.75 -2.41 -9.46
CA GLU A 124 19.49 -2.08 -10.69
C GLU A 124 19.77 -0.56 -10.81
N HIS A 125 18.75 0.28 -10.57
CA HIS A 125 18.92 1.73 -10.64
C HIS A 125 19.80 2.30 -9.51
N LEU A 126 19.79 1.68 -8.31
CA LEU A 126 20.69 2.06 -7.22
C LEU A 126 22.12 1.63 -7.52
N LEU A 127 22.33 0.41 -8.04
CA LEU A 127 23.64 -0.11 -8.41
C LEU A 127 24.27 0.71 -9.54
N VAL A 128 23.54 0.98 -10.62
CA VAL A 128 24.01 1.85 -11.72
C VAL A 128 24.33 3.27 -11.22
N ARG A 129 23.53 3.81 -10.28
CA ARG A 129 23.77 5.14 -9.71
C ARG A 129 24.95 5.17 -8.74
N THR A 130 25.19 4.10 -7.97
CA THR A 130 26.39 3.98 -7.14
C THR A 130 27.64 3.76 -7.99
N GLU A 131 27.56 3.04 -9.10
CA GLU A 131 28.68 2.91 -10.03
C GLU A 131 28.98 4.24 -10.74
N PHE A 132 27.94 4.97 -11.16
CA PHE A 132 28.11 6.31 -11.77
C PHE A 132 28.65 7.36 -10.77
N LEU A 133 28.25 7.28 -9.49
CA LEU A 133 28.79 8.15 -8.43
C LEU A 133 30.18 7.72 -7.96
N ALA A 134 30.50 6.42 -7.98
CA ALA A 134 31.85 5.93 -7.73
C ALA A 134 32.82 6.36 -8.85
N MET A 135 32.35 6.42 -10.10
CA MET A 135 33.11 6.97 -11.23
C MET A 135 33.31 8.50 -11.15
N GLY A 136 32.45 9.22 -10.43
CA GLY A 136 32.55 10.69 -10.25
C GLY A 136 33.26 11.17 -8.98
N SER A 137 33.66 10.27 -8.08
CA SER A 137 34.25 10.60 -6.77
C SER A 137 35.64 9.99 -6.56
N CYS A 138 36.48 9.95 -7.60
CA CYS A 138 37.92 9.83 -7.40
C CYS A 138 38.50 11.22 -7.08
N ASN A 139 38.36 11.68 -5.84
CA ASN A 139 39.25 12.72 -5.32
C ASN A 139 40.56 12.05 -4.87
N PRO A 140 41.73 12.54 -5.28
CA PRO A 140 43.01 11.91 -4.95
C PRO A 140 43.31 12.08 -3.47
N VAL A 141 43.12 11.01 -2.68
CA VAL A 141 43.67 10.95 -1.32
C VAL A 141 45.19 10.85 -1.46
N LYS A 142 45.89 11.94 -1.15
CA LYS A 142 47.35 11.96 -1.00
C LYS A 142 47.73 11.15 0.24
N LEU A 143 48.11 9.88 0.04
CA LEU A 143 48.95 9.16 0.99
C LEU A 143 50.40 9.30 0.52
N ASN A 144 51.25 9.89 1.36
CA ASN A 144 52.70 9.90 1.12
C ASN A 144 53.26 8.48 1.37
N PRO A 145 54.23 8.00 0.57
CA PRO A 145 54.72 6.62 0.60
C PRO A 145 55.90 6.43 1.57
N PRO A 146 56.17 5.18 1.98
CA PRO A 146 57.41 4.60 1.49
C PRO A 146 57.24 3.19 0.90
N ASP A 147 58.08 2.93 -0.10
CA ASP A 147 58.53 1.64 -0.61
C ASP A 147 57.65 0.89 -1.64
N ASP A 148 57.91 1.26 -2.90
CA ASP A 148 58.11 0.40 -4.07
C ASP A 148 57.26 -0.88 -4.20
N LYS A 149 56.19 -0.77 -4.99
CA LYS A 149 56.06 -1.44 -6.31
C LYS A 149 54.75 -1.02 -6.98
N LYS A 150 54.87 -0.65 -8.27
CA LYS A 150 53.83 -0.16 -9.19
C LYS A 150 52.45 -0.82 -9.01
N LEU A 151 51.44 -0.05 -8.64
CA LEU A 151 50.04 -0.38 -8.88
C LEU A 151 49.47 0.68 -9.85
N SER A 152 49.73 0.47 -11.14
CA SER A 152 49.07 1.18 -12.23
C SER A 152 47.59 0.79 -12.27
N CYS A 153 46.69 1.78 -12.22
CA CYS A 153 45.28 1.58 -12.51
C CYS A 153 45.13 0.93 -13.90
N PRO A 154 44.37 -0.16 -14.06
CA PRO A 154 44.06 -0.65 -15.39
C PRO A 154 43.07 0.33 -16.04
N VAL A 155 43.51 1.01 -17.08
CA VAL A 155 42.62 1.61 -18.09
C VAL A 155 41.91 0.45 -18.78
N PRO A 156 40.57 0.49 -19.01
CA PRO A 156 39.91 -0.58 -19.72
C PRO A 156 40.34 -0.51 -21.20
N SER A 157 41.19 -1.45 -21.61
CA SER A 157 41.42 -1.79 -23.00
C SER A 157 40.16 -2.41 -23.58
N GLY A 158 39.75 -1.93 -24.75
CA GLY A 158 38.47 -2.25 -25.37
C GLY A 158 38.24 -3.73 -25.64
N ASP A 159 36.99 -4.13 -25.44
CA ASP A 159 36.28 -5.19 -26.14
C ASP A 159 34.79 -4.83 -26.05
N GLY A 160 34.20 -4.52 -27.20
CA GLY A 160 32.77 -4.34 -27.32
C GLY A 160 32.08 -5.69 -27.42
N SER A 161 31.38 -6.10 -26.37
CA SER A 161 30.36 -7.15 -26.48
C SER A 161 29.27 -7.00 -25.41
N ILE A 162 28.35 -6.07 -25.65
CA ILE A 162 27.05 -6.04 -24.97
C ILE A 162 26.29 -7.32 -25.37
N ARG A 163 26.41 -8.39 -24.58
CA ARG A 163 25.51 -9.55 -24.70
C ARG A 163 24.11 -9.17 -24.23
N LYS A 164 23.33 -8.63 -25.18
CA LYS A 164 21.87 -8.70 -25.15
C LYS A 164 21.50 -10.18 -25.27
N ASN A 165 20.88 -10.75 -24.23
CA ASN A 165 20.05 -11.97 -24.20
C ASN A 165 20.36 -12.85 -22.98
N SER A 166 19.69 -12.57 -21.88
CA SER A 166 19.44 -13.56 -20.83
C SER A 166 18.05 -13.31 -20.22
N PRO A 167 17.07 -14.20 -20.41
CA PRO A 167 15.85 -14.19 -19.63
C PRO A 167 16.15 -14.80 -18.25
N ILE A 168 15.76 -14.08 -17.18
CA ILE A 168 15.92 -14.41 -15.75
C ILE A 168 17.32 -14.09 -15.18
N PRO A 169 17.45 -13.15 -14.22
CA PRO A 169 18.71 -12.97 -13.51
C PRO A 169 18.87 -14.10 -12.49
N ILE A 170 19.69 -15.08 -12.86
CA ILE A 170 20.34 -16.00 -11.92
C ILE A 170 21.15 -15.13 -10.95
N THR A 171 20.96 -15.33 -9.66
CA THR A 171 21.73 -14.68 -8.59
C THR A 171 23.22 -14.91 -8.81
N LYS A 172 23.92 -13.93 -9.41
CA LYS A 172 25.39 -13.96 -9.44
C LYS A 172 25.83 -13.74 -8.00
N LYS A 173 26.24 -14.82 -7.32
CA LYS A 173 26.78 -14.75 -5.96
C LYS A 173 27.93 -13.71 -5.95
N PRO A 174 28.04 -12.86 -4.92
CA PRO A 174 29.16 -11.92 -4.82
C PRO A 174 30.48 -12.69 -4.92
N ASP A 175 31.42 -12.19 -5.72
CA ASP A 175 32.74 -12.82 -5.84
C ASP A 175 33.51 -12.62 -4.54
N LEU A 176 33.56 -13.67 -3.72
CA LEU A 176 34.21 -13.65 -2.41
C LEU A 176 35.74 -13.49 -2.50
N ASN A 177 36.30 -13.56 -3.70
CA ASN A 177 37.72 -13.32 -3.94
C ASN A 177 38.05 -11.82 -4.08
N ASP A 178 37.05 -10.93 -4.18
CA ASP A 178 37.28 -9.48 -4.22
C ASP A 178 37.79 -8.98 -2.84
N PRO A 179 39.03 -8.45 -2.76
CA PRO A 179 39.61 -7.95 -1.51
C PRO A 179 38.80 -6.79 -0.91
N VAL A 180 38.09 -6.01 -1.73
CA VAL A 180 37.25 -4.89 -1.29
C VAL A 180 35.98 -5.41 -0.60
N LEU A 181 35.38 -6.47 -1.14
CA LEU A 181 34.20 -7.11 -0.55
C LEU A 181 34.56 -7.78 0.79
N ARG A 182 35.70 -8.47 0.86
CA ARG A 182 36.18 -9.09 2.11
C ARG A 182 36.47 -8.05 3.19
N ALA A 183 37.03 -6.90 2.84
CA ALA A 183 37.27 -5.81 3.79
C ALA A 183 35.97 -5.19 4.32
N LYS A 184 34.91 -5.14 3.51
CA LYS A 184 33.56 -4.70 3.94
C LYS A 184 32.89 -5.75 4.83
N LEU A 185 32.99 -7.04 4.49
CA LEU A 185 32.47 -8.15 5.29
C LEU A 185 33.19 -8.27 6.64
N ALA A 186 34.51 -8.10 6.68
CA ALA A 186 35.30 -8.12 7.92
C ALA A 186 34.94 -6.99 8.89
N LYS A 187 34.40 -5.88 8.39
CA LYS A 187 33.86 -4.77 9.20
C LYS A 187 32.41 -5.01 9.66
N GLY A 188 31.85 -6.20 9.42
CA GLY A 188 30.43 -6.48 9.67
C GLY A 188 29.48 -5.72 8.74
N MET A 189 30.00 -5.06 7.69
CA MET A 189 29.20 -4.34 6.69
C MET A 189 28.68 -5.28 5.58
N GLY A 190 28.45 -6.55 5.92
CA GLY A 190 27.50 -7.38 5.19
C GLY A 190 26.11 -6.94 5.63
N HIS A 191 25.47 -6.06 4.86
CA HIS A 191 24.10 -5.66 5.15
C HIS A 191 23.20 -6.89 5.13
N ASN A 192 22.65 -7.27 6.29
CA ASN A 192 21.42 -8.07 6.43
C ASN A 192 20.18 -7.35 5.84
N TYR A 193 20.38 -6.42 4.89
CA TYR A 193 19.35 -5.54 4.36
C TYR A 193 19.16 -5.67 2.85
N TYR A 194 19.94 -6.53 2.18
CA TYR A 194 19.68 -6.88 0.78
C TYR A 194 20.00 -8.35 0.52
N GLY A 195 18.96 -9.17 0.37
CA GLY A 195 19.06 -10.40 -0.42
C GLY A 195 19.27 -11.72 0.31
N GLU A 196 18.94 -11.85 1.59
CA GLU A 196 18.72 -13.20 2.11
C GLU A 196 17.49 -13.81 1.41
N PRO A 197 17.57 -15.07 0.94
CA PRO A 197 16.44 -15.70 0.30
C PRO A 197 15.27 -15.79 1.29
N ALA A 198 14.05 -15.48 0.83
CA ALA A 198 12.84 -15.55 1.65
C ALA A 198 12.65 -16.96 2.27
N TRP A 199 13.21 -17.98 1.62
CA TRP A 199 13.35 -19.32 2.20
C TRP A 199 14.75 -19.49 2.81
N PRO A 200 14.88 -19.96 4.07
CA PRO A 200 13.80 -20.36 4.98
C PRO A 200 13.32 -19.23 5.91
N ASN A 201 14.08 -18.15 6.04
CA ASN A 201 13.93 -17.22 7.17
C ASN A 201 12.57 -16.51 7.21
N ASP A 202 12.17 -15.86 6.13
CA ASP A 202 10.90 -15.15 6.06
C ASP A 202 9.71 -16.11 6.09
N LEU A 203 9.80 -17.21 5.35
CA LEU A 203 8.67 -18.12 5.14
C LEU A 203 8.39 -19.04 6.33
N LEU A 204 9.43 -19.50 7.02
CA LEU A 204 9.33 -20.51 8.08
C LEU A 204 9.36 -19.88 9.48
N TYR A 205 10.05 -18.76 9.67
CA TYR A 205 10.11 -18.10 10.98
C TYR A 205 9.22 -16.85 11.03
N ILE A 206 9.37 -15.91 10.10
CA ILE A 206 8.65 -14.63 10.21
C ILE A 206 7.15 -14.79 9.93
N PHE A 207 6.78 -15.43 8.82
CA PHE A 207 5.38 -15.55 8.42
C PHE A 207 4.53 -16.31 9.44
N PRO A 208 4.92 -17.49 9.96
CA PRO A 208 4.12 -18.20 10.94
C PRO A 208 3.96 -17.41 12.24
N VAL A 209 5.03 -16.74 12.71
CA VAL A 209 4.95 -15.90 13.92
C VAL A 209 3.95 -14.74 13.71
N VAL A 210 4.00 -14.06 12.57
CA VAL A 210 3.08 -12.96 12.26
C VAL A 210 1.64 -13.47 12.06
N ILE A 211 1.45 -14.59 11.37
CA ILE A 211 0.14 -15.19 11.11
C ILE A 211 -0.49 -15.63 12.43
N LEU A 212 0.22 -16.42 13.24
CA LEU A 212 -0.26 -16.88 14.54
C LEU A 212 -0.48 -15.71 15.50
N GLY A 213 0.42 -14.71 15.51
CA GLY A 213 0.23 -13.50 16.31
C GLY A 213 -1.01 -12.71 15.90
N THR A 214 -1.27 -12.58 14.58
CA THR A 214 -2.47 -11.90 14.07
C THR A 214 -3.74 -12.69 14.40
N ILE A 215 -3.72 -14.02 14.27
CA ILE A 215 -4.85 -14.88 14.65
C ILE A 215 -5.10 -14.79 16.16
N ALA A 216 -4.06 -14.86 16.99
CA ALA A 216 -4.16 -14.72 18.43
C ALA A 216 -4.74 -13.36 18.83
N CYS A 217 -4.35 -12.28 18.15
CA CYS A 217 -4.93 -10.95 18.37
C CYS A 217 -6.41 -10.89 17.97
N ASN A 218 -6.80 -11.47 16.82
CA ASN A 218 -8.20 -11.54 16.42
C ASN A 218 -9.05 -12.35 17.42
N VAL A 219 -8.56 -13.51 17.84
CA VAL A 219 -9.25 -14.37 18.82
C VAL A 219 -9.33 -13.68 20.18
N GLY A 220 -8.23 -13.07 20.63
CA GLY A 220 -8.18 -12.32 21.89
C GLY A 220 -9.22 -11.21 21.92
N LEU A 221 -9.31 -10.38 20.88
CA LEU A 221 -10.33 -9.34 20.80
C LEU A 221 -11.75 -9.91 20.71
N ALA A 222 -11.96 -10.98 19.94
CA ALA A 222 -13.29 -11.61 19.84
C ALA A 222 -13.79 -12.18 21.17
N VAL A 223 -12.88 -12.61 22.05
CA VAL A 223 -13.20 -13.12 23.39
C VAL A 223 -13.39 -11.98 24.40
N LEU A 224 -12.55 -10.95 24.35
CA LEU A 224 -12.61 -9.82 25.29
C LEU A 224 -13.79 -8.87 25.00
N GLU A 225 -14.10 -8.64 23.73
CA GLU A 225 -15.15 -7.74 23.26
C GLU A 225 -16.00 -8.45 22.19
N PRO A 226 -16.91 -9.36 22.57
CA PRO A 226 -17.75 -10.06 21.61
C PRO A 226 -18.72 -9.08 20.95
N SER A 227 -18.72 -9.06 19.61
CA SER A 227 -19.68 -8.26 18.85
C SER A 227 -21.06 -8.92 18.90
N MET A 228 -22.00 -8.31 19.62
CA MET A 228 -23.39 -8.76 19.64
C MET A 228 -24.11 -8.29 18.37
N ILE A 229 -24.93 -9.15 17.77
CA ILE A 229 -25.84 -8.75 16.70
C ILE A 229 -26.91 -7.86 17.30
N GLY A 230 -27.12 -6.67 16.71
CA GLY A 230 -28.10 -5.70 17.17
C GLY A 230 -29.55 -6.13 16.90
N GLU A 231 -30.48 -5.26 17.28
CA GLU A 231 -31.90 -5.46 17.00
C GLU A 231 -32.16 -5.51 15.48
N PRO A 232 -33.14 -6.31 15.02
CA PRO A 232 -33.52 -6.36 13.62
C PRO A 232 -33.91 -4.98 13.08
N ALA A 233 -33.55 -4.70 11.83
CA ALA A 233 -33.79 -3.42 11.21
C ALA A 233 -35.29 -3.05 11.11
N ASP A 234 -35.69 -1.97 11.76
CA ASP A 234 -36.94 -1.23 11.55
C ASP A 234 -36.69 0.00 10.65
N PRO A 235 -37.24 0.01 9.41
CA PRO A 235 -37.16 1.16 8.50
C PRO A 235 -37.78 2.46 9.00
N PHE A 236 -38.65 2.41 10.00
CA PHE A 236 -39.45 3.56 10.45
C PHE A 236 -38.90 4.23 11.72
N ALA A 237 -37.95 3.61 12.42
CA ALA A 237 -37.37 4.14 13.65
C ALA A 237 -35.87 4.39 13.50
N THR A 238 -35.41 5.63 13.36
CA THR A 238 -33.96 5.91 13.39
C THR A 238 -33.42 5.76 14.82
N PRO A 239 -32.34 4.98 15.05
CA PRO A 239 -31.72 4.91 16.37
C PRO A 239 -31.11 6.28 16.76
N LEU A 240 -31.07 6.58 18.06
CA LEU A 240 -30.65 7.88 18.58
C LEU A 240 -29.18 8.21 18.27
N GLU A 241 -28.28 7.22 18.29
CA GLU A 241 -26.86 7.39 18.01
C GLU A 241 -26.42 6.50 16.84
N ILE A 242 -26.49 7.03 15.61
CA ILE A 242 -25.93 6.36 14.43
C ILE A 242 -24.50 6.80 14.16
N LEU A 243 -23.57 5.98 14.63
CA LEU A 243 -22.15 6.15 14.39
C LEU A 243 -21.69 5.18 13.30
N PRO A 244 -20.96 5.67 12.28
CA PRO A 244 -20.32 4.79 11.33
C PRO A 244 -19.17 4.05 12.01
N GLU A 245 -18.67 3.01 11.36
CA GLU A 245 -17.49 2.31 11.83
C GLU A 245 -16.29 3.25 11.91
N TRP A 246 -15.40 2.98 12.88
CA TRP A 246 -14.27 3.85 13.22
C TRP A 246 -13.40 4.25 12.02
N TYR A 247 -13.27 3.37 11.03
CA TYR A 247 -12.44 3.60 9.84
C TYR A 247 -13.12 4.49 8.79
N PHE A 248 -14.43 4.66 8.85
CA PHE A 248 -15.15 5.64 8.03
C PHE A 248 -15.37 6.98 8.74
N PHE A 249 -15.21 7.02 10.06
CA PHE A 249 -15.45 8.22 10.88
C PHE A 249 -14.80 9.50 10.33
N PRO A 250 -13.52 9.51 9.91
CA PRO A 250 -12.91 10.73 9.36
C PRO A 250 -13.61 11.24 8.10
N VAL A 251 -14.02 10.32 7.23
CA VAL A 251 -14.67 10.64 5.95
C VAL A 251 -16.12 11.09 6.17
N PHE A 252 -16.82 10.47 7.13
CA PHE A 252 -18.17 10.90 7.52
C PHE A 252 -18.20 12.26 8.20
N GLN A 253 -17.17 12.60 8.97
CA GLN A 253 -17.10 13.91 9.63
C GLN A 253 -17.03 15.05 8.61
N ILE A 254 -16.36 14.85 7.48
CA ILE A 254 -16.34 15.81 6.36
C ILE A 254 -17.75 16.08 5.82
N LEU A 255 -18.57 15.03 5.69
CA LEU A 255 -19.95 15.17 5.22
C LEU A 255 -20.84 15.95 6.20
N ARG A 256 -20.55 15.86 7.50
CA ARG A 256 -21.32 16.54 8.57
C ARG A 256 -20.89 18.00 8.77
N THR A 257 -19.64 18.34 8.50
CA THR A 257 -19.11 19.70 8.71
C THR A 257 -19.34 20.63 7.52
N VAL A 258 -19.48 20.06 6.31
CA VAL A 258 -19.64 20.84 5.08
C VAL A 258 -21.13 21.09 4.81
N PRO A 259 -21.59 22.35 4.75
CA PRO A 259 -23.02 22.67 4.62
C PRO A 259 -23.61 22.32 3.24
N ASN A 260 -22.77 22.22 2.21
CA ASN A 260 -23.20 21.85 0.86
C ASN A 260 -23.01 20.34 0.63
N LYS A 261 -24.12 19.63 0.35
CA LYS A 261 -24.14 18.17 0.11
C LYS A 261 -23.17 17.74 -1.00
N LEU A 262 -23.18 18.44 -2.14
CA LEU A 262 -22.28 18.12 -3.27
C LEU A 262 -20.81 18.30 -2.88
N LEU A 263 -20.47 19.41 -2.22
CA LEU A 263 -19.09 19.67 -1.80
C LEU A 263 -18.59 18.62 -0.81
N GLY A 264 -19.43 18.20 0.15
CA GLY A 264 -19.11 17.12 1.08
C GLY A 264 -18.77 15.82 0.33
N VAL A 265 -19.58 15.42 -0.65
CA VAL A 265 -19.32 14.23 -1.46
C VAL A 265 -18.04 14.36 -2.29
N LEU A 266 -17.79 15.51 -2.90
CA LEU A 266 -16.56 15.75 -3.65
C LEU A 266 -15.31 15.63 -2.76
N LEU A 267 -15.36 16.13 -1.53
CA LEU A 267 -14.27 16.01 -0.56
C LEU A 267 -14.06 14.57 -0.09
N MET A 268 -15.12 13.77 0.05
CA MET A 268 -14.99 12.33 0.33
C MET A 268 -14.28 11.59 -0.80
N VAL A 269 -14.62 11.90 -2.06
CA VAL A 269 -13.96 11.31 -3.24
C VAL A 269 -12.52 11.82 -3.36
N LEU A 270 -12.24 13.04 -2.93
CA LEU A 270 -10.90 13.62 -2.95
C LEU A 270 -9.89 12.85 -2.10
N VAL A 271 -10.32 12.16 -1.04
CA VAL A 271 -9.42 11.38 -0.18
C VAL A 271 -8.72 10.25 -0.96
N PRO A 272 -9.44 9.27 -1.55
CA PRO A 272 -8.82 8.21 -2.35
C PRO A 272 -8.19 8.74 -3.64
N THR A 273 -8.77 9.74 -4.31
CA THR A 273 -8.16 10.29 -5.53
C THR A 273 -6.89 11.09 -5.22
N GLY A 274 -6.85 11.79 -4.09
CA GLY A 274 -5.66 12.47 -3.60
C GLY A 274 -4.53 11.47 -3.35
N LEU A 275 -4.84 10.35 -2.68
CA LEU A 275 -3.88 9.25 -2.51
C LEU A 275 -3.37 8.72 -3.86
N LEU A 276 -4.22 8.57 -4.88
CA LEU A 276 -3.76 8.16 -6.22
C LEU A 276 -2.76 9.13 -6.85
N THR A 277 -2.88 10.44 -6.56
CA THR A 277 -2.00 11.47 -7.13
C THR A 277 -0.66 11.63 -6.40
N VAL A 278 -0.53 11.12 -5.17
CA VAL A 278 0.69 11.21 -4.34
C VAL A 278 1.98 10.89 -5.09
N PRO A 279 2.14 9.75 -5.80
CA PRO A 279 3.40 9.42 -6.46
C PRO A 279 3.81 10.43 -7.53
N PHE A 280 2.85 11.08 -8.18
CA PHE A 280 3.10 12.06 -9.23
C PHE A 280 3.48 13.43 -8.64
N LEU A 281 2.82 13.85 -7.56
CA LEU A 281 3.15 15.11 -6.85
C LEU A 281 4.51 15.02 -6.16
N GLU A 282 4.79 13.90 -5.49
CA GLU A 282 6.01 13.72 -4.70
C GLU A 282 7.26 13.38 -5.52
N ASN A 283 7.09 13.11 -6.82
CA ASN A 283 8.18 12.77 -7.73
C ASN A 283 9.15 13.94 -7.95
N VAL A 284 8.71 15.17 -7.65
CA VAL A 284 9.51 16.39 -7.78
C VAL A 284 10.78 16.30 -6.92
N ASN A 285 10.71 15.62 -5.77
CA ASN A 285 11.82 15.58 -4.82
C ASN A 285 12.67 14.31 -4.97
N LYS A 286 13.99 14.51 -5.12
CA LYS A 286 15.02 13.50 -5.36
C LYS A 286 15.18 12.48 -4.24
N PHE A 287 14.97 12.87 -2.99
CA PHE A 287 15.17 11.98 -1.84
C PHE A 287 13.99 11.03 -1.68
N GLN A 288 14.23 9.74 -1.46
CA GLN A 288 13.13 8.78 -1.20
C GLN A 288 12.66 8.80 0.27
N ASN A 289 13.60 8.93 1.21
CA ASN A 289 13.31 8.91 2.64
C ASN A 289 12.73 10.26 3.11
N PRO A 290 11.52 10.29 3.71
CA PRO A 290 10.91 11.50 4.28
C PRO A 290 11.78 12.19 5.32
N PHE A 291 12.49 11.44 6.17
CA PHE A 291 13.34 12.01 7.24
C PHE A 291 14.53 12.84 6.71
N ARG A 292 14.86 12.71 5.42
CA ARG A 292 15.87 13.55 4.77
C ARG A 292 15.29 14.84 4.19
N ARG A 293 14.02 15.12 4.47
CA ARG A 293 13.26 16.26 3.95
C ARG A 293 12.65 17.01 5.13
N PRO A 294 13.29 18.09 5.61
CA PRO A 294 12.83 18.79 6.81
C PRO A 294 11.40 19.31 6.63
N VAL A 295 11.07 19.91 5.48
CA VAL A 295 9.72 20.42 5.20
C VAL A 295 8.66 19.32 5.19
N ALA A 296 8.92 18.18 4.52
CA ALA A 296 7.97 17.07 4.47
C ALA A 296 7.81 16.39 5.84
N THR A 297 8.87 16.35 6.64
CA THR A 297 8.82 15.81 8.01
C THR A 297 7.97 16.72 8.90
N HIS A 298 8.13 18.03 8.84
CA HIS A 298 7.34 19.00 9.62
C HIS A 298 5.86 19.08 9.21
N SER A 299 5.51 18.79 7.95
CA SER A 299 4.11 18.77 7.53
C SER A 299 3.36 17.51 7.96
N PHE A 300 4.08 16.46 8.38
CA PHE A 300 3.51 15.13 8.65
C PHE A 300 3.55 14.74 10.13
N PHE A 301 4.42 15.37 10.93
CA PHE A 301 4.56 15.22 12.37
C PHE A 301 4.29 16.56 13.05
#